data_AF-A0A9W8FG98-F1
#
_entry.id   AF-A0A9W8FG98-F1
#
_cell.length_a   1.000
_cell.length_b   1.000
_cell.length_c   1.000
_cell.angle_alpha   90.00
_cell.angle_beta   90.00
_cell.angle_gamma   90.00
#
_symmetry.space_group_name_H-M   'P 1'
#
loop_
_entity.id
_entity.type
_entity.pdbx_description
1 polymer ?
#
loop_
_entity_poly.entity_id
_entity_poly.type
_entity_poly.pdbx_seq_one_letter_code
_entity_poly.pdbx_strand_id
1 'polypeptide(L)'
;LAQAEQHASILRQVEVFCYGTFNEYNADNTLPQLTEPQLEKLKHLTLVSLASENKLLAYDDVKKELGFSNDQQVEGLVIESTYKKLISAKLDQKRRVVEINHVIGRDVRREDLEDIYSKLELWAEACDEALGDISTEIDTANNNASAKKTLDFEFTKAQQALRTEHATEFVSGSGSLARNDSQFLSNEYQREEQRTGGT
;
A
#
# COMPACT_ATOMS: atom_id res chain seq x y z
N LEU A 1 50.92 10.42 19.98
CA LEU A 1 49.74 11.11 20.57
C LEU A 1 49.02 11.94 19.51
N ALA A 2 49.68 12.88 18.83
CA ALA A 2 49.06 13.68 17.75
C ALA A 2 48.42 12.85 16.59
N GLN A 3 49.04 11.74 16.17
CA GLN A 3 48.42 10.86 15.16
C GLN A 3 47.16 10.17 15.68
N ALA A 4 47.12 9.77 16.96
CA ALA A 4 45.92 9.13 17.54
C ALA A 4 44.75 10.12 17.64
N GLU A 5 45.03 11.38 18.00
CA GLU A 5 44.04 12.46 18.01
C GLU A 5 43.57 12.82 16.58
N GLN A 6 44.48 12.86 15.60
CA GLN A 6 44.14 13.06 14.19
C GLN A 6 43.24 11.93 13.66
N HIS A 7 43.57 10.67 13.93
CA HIS A 7 42.73 9.54 13.54
C HIS A 7 41.38 9.54 14.26
N ALA A 8 41.32 9.95 15.52
CA ALA A 8 40.07 10.11 16.25
C ALA A 8 39.15 11.19 15.63
N SER A 9 39.71 12.34 15.22
CA SER A 9 38.94 13.40 14.56
C SER A 9 38.39 12.97 13.19
N ILE A 10 39.16 12.19 12.42
CA ILE A 10 38.76 11.68 11.12
C ILE A 10 37.68 10.60 11.29
N LEU A 11 37.81 9.71 12.28
CA LEU A 11 36.79 8.72 12.59
C LEU A 11 35.47 9.40 12.94
N ARG A 12 35.51 10.43 13.80
CA ARG A 12 34.32 11.19 14.17
C ARG A 12 33.68 11.88 12.96
N GLN A 13 34.49 12.40 12.04
CA GLN A 13 34.01 12.96 10.78
C GLN A 13 33.27 11.89 9.95
N VAL A 14 33.86 10.70 9.79
CA VAL A 14 33.22 9.60 9.05
C VAL A 14 31.91 9.17 9.72
N GLU A 15 31.87 9.09 11.05
CA GLU A 15 30.64 8.78 11.79
C GLU A 15 29.51 9.78 11.48
N VAL A 16 29.82 11.08 11.37
CA VAL A 16 28.83 12.10 11.01
C VAL A 16 28.35 11.93 9.58
N PHE A 17 29.23 11.57 8.64
CA PHE A 17 28.82 11.31 7.25
C PHE A 17 27.97 10.04 7.12
N CYS A 18 28.30 8.98 7.86
CA CYS A 18 27.57 7.72 7.81
C CYS A 18 26.23 7.80 8.55
N TYR A 19 26.18 8.49 9.69
CA TYR A 19 25.04 8.39 10.60
C TYR A 19 24.46 9.72 11.08
N GLY A 20 25.24 10.80 11.02
CA GLY A 20 24.82 12.09 11.58
C GLY A 20 24.05 12.97 10.60
N THR A 21 23.64 14.14 11.07
CA THR A 21 22.92 15.15 10.29
C THR A 21 23.73 16.44 10.16
N PHE A 22 23.33 17.32 9.23
CA PHE A 22 23.93 18.65 9.10
C PHE A 22 23.80 19.47 10.40
N ASN A 23 22.70 19.31 11.14
CA ASN A 23 22.51 19.95 12.44
C ASN A 23 23.47 19.42 13.51
N GLU A 24 23.71 18.11 13.57
CA GLU A 24 24.71 17.53 14.46
C GLU A 24 26.13 18.03 14.16
N TYR A 25 26.47 18.18 12.88
CA TYR A 25 27.75 18.78 12.49
C TYR A 25 27.88 20.23 12.97
N ASN A 26 26.83 21.04 12.85
CA ASN A 26 26.86 22.43 13.33
C ASN A 26 26.88 22.56 14.85
N ALA A 27 26.33 21.57 15.57
CA ALA A 27 26.34 21.55 17.04
C ALA A 27 27.70 21.11 17.61
N ASP A 28 28.46 20.30 16.87
CA ASP A 28 29.73 19.74 17.33
C ASP A 28 30.93 20.63 16.96
N ASN A 29 31.32 21.50 17.91
CA ASN A 29 32.49 22.37 17.78
C ASN A 29 33.84 21.63 17.79
N THR A 30 33.86 20.31 18.00
CA THR A 30 35.10 19.51 18.07
C THR A 30 35.55 19.00 16.70
N LEU A 31 34.68 19.08 15.69
CA LEU A 31 34.95 18.60 14.34
C LEU A 31 35.81 19.58 13.53
N PRO A 32 36.72 19.07 12.69
CA PRO A 32 37.47 19.91 11.76
C PRO A 32 36.53 20.54 10.73
N GLN A 33 36.86 21.76 10.28
CA GLN A 33 36.04 22.47 9.29
C GLN A 33 35.98 21.69 7.98
N LEU A 34 34.75 21.38 7.54
CA LEU A 34 34.50 20.77 6.25
C LEU A 34 34.76 21.73 5.11
N THR A 35 35.30 21.20 4.01
CA THR A 35 35.33 21.92 2.74
C THR A 35 33.90 22.12 2.20
N GLU A 36 33.69 23.16 1.41
CA GLU A 36 32.40 23.45 0.75
C GLU A 36 31.77 22.21 0.07
N PRO A 37 32.49 21.42 -0.77
CA PRO A 37 31.90 20.22 -1.39
C PRO A 37 31.57 19.10 -0.38
N GLN A 38 32.26 19.02 0.75
CA GLN A 38 31.93 18.05 1.81
C GLN A 38 30.66 18.48 2.54
N LEU A 39 30.49 19.78 2.78
CA LEU A 39 29.31 20.33 3.42
C LEU A 39 28.06 20.16 2.54
N GLU A 40 28.18 20.37 1.23
CA GLU A 40 27.12 20.06 0.27
C GLU A 40 26.75 18.57 0.31
N LYS A 41 27.73 17.67 0.31
CA LYS A 41 27.47 16.23 0.44
C LYS A 41 26.73 15.90 1.74
N LEU A 42 27.12 16.50 2.86
CA LEU A 42 26.43 16.27 4.14
C LEU A 42 24.97 16.74 4.09
N LYS A 43 24.67 17.86 3.42
CA LYS A 43 23.29 18.31 3.19
C LYS A 43 22.49 17.32 2.34
N HIS A 44 23.08 16.76 1.28
CA HIS A 44 22.44 15.71 0.48
C HIS A 44 22.14 14.45 1.32
N LEU A 45 23.09 14.00 2.15
CA LEU A 45 22.91 12.84 3.01
C LEU A 45 21.88 13.07 4.12
N THR A 46 21.81 14.30 4.64
CA THR A 46 20.79 14.71 5.60
C THR A 46 19.39 14.68 4.95
N LEU A 47 19.26 15.19 3.72
CA LEU A 47 18.01 15.09 2.96
C LEU A 47 17.60 13.62 2.71
N VAL A 48 18.55 12.75 2.37
CA VAL A 48 18.30 11.31 2.21
C VAL A 48 17.79 10.69 3.50
N SER A 49 18.37 11.06 4.64
CA SER A 49 17.94 10.54 5.96
C SER A 49 16.51 10.97 6.28
N LEU A 50 16.18 12.26 6.09
CA LEU A 50 14.82 12.77 6.27
C LEU A 50 13.80 12.08 5.33
N ALA A 51 14.19 11.86 4.08
CA ALA A 51 13.36 11.18 3.08
C ALA A 51 13.16 9.68 3.35
N SER A 52 14.04 9.08 4.15
CA SER A 52 13.91 7.69 4.62
C SER A 52 12.84 7.56 5.69
N GLU A 53 12.77 8.54 6.60
CA GLU A 53 11.80 8.56 7.70
C GLU A 53 10.42 8.99 7.24
N ASN A 54 10.34 10.05 6.42
CA ASN A 54 9.08 10.68 6.03
C ASN A 54 8.92 10.76 4.51
N LYS A 55 7.83 10.17 3.99
CA LYS A 55 7.51 10.23 2.56
C LYS A 55 6.98 11.59 2.09
N LEU A 56 6.50 12.41 3.02
CA LEU A 56 6.04 13.77 2.74
C LEU A 56 6.85 14.73 3.60
N LEU A 57 7.76 15.48 2.96
CA LEU A 57 8.62 16.44 3.65
C LEU A 57 8.10 17.85 3.42
N ALA A 58 7.71 18.55 4.49
CA ALA A 58 7.36 19.96 4.40
C ALA A 58 8.63 20.79 4.15
N TYR A 59 8.51 21.84 3.34
CA TYR A 59 9.64 22.71 3.03
C TYR A 59 10.24 23.35 4.28
N ASP A 60 9.41 23.65 5.29
CA ASP A 60 9.85 24.30 6.52
C ASP A 60 10.70 23.37 7.39
N ASP A 61 10.38 22.08 7.43
CA ASP A 61 11.19 21.06 8.12
C ASP A 61 12.54 20.90 7.43
N VAL A 62 12.55 20.78 6.09
CA VAL A 62 13.79 20.65 5.31
C VAL A 62 14.67 21.90 5.46
N LYS A 63 14.08 23.10 5.49
CA LYS A 63 14.84 24.35 5.73
C LYS A 63 15.45 24.38 7.13
N LYS A 64 14.70 23.97 8.15
CA LYS A 64 15.19 23.92 9.53
C LYS A 64 16.35 22.93 9.69
N GLU A 65 16.26 21.77 9.06
CA GLU A 65 17.29 20.72 9.17
C GLU A 65 18.58 21.03 8.37
N LEU A 66 18.46 21.79 7.29
CA LEU A 66 19.58 22.09 6.39
C LEU A 66 20.11 23.54 6.49
N GLY A 67 19.48 24.36 7.35
CA GLY A 67 19.81 25.77 7.52
C GLY A 67 19.58 26.60 6.26
N PHE A 68 18.53 26.31 5.49
CA PHE A 68 18.20 27.07 4.28
C PHE A 68 17.28 28.24 4.59
N SER A 69 17.54 29.37 3.92
CA SER A 69 16.73 30.60 4.06
C SER A 69 15.55 30.62 3.11
N ASN A 70 15.73 30.02 1.91
CA ASN A 70 14.81 30.19 0.79
C ASN A 70 14.28 28.83 0.32
N ASP A 71 13.03 28.81 -0.13
CA ASP A 71 12.39 27.61 -0.69
C ASP A 71 13.11 27.14 -1.98
N GLN A 72 13.71 28.06 -2.76
CA GLN A 72 14.50 27.72 -3.94
C GLN A 72 15.74 26.86 -3.63
N GLN A 73 16.33 27.00 -2.44
CA GLN A 73 17.48 26.18 -2.05
C GLN A 73 17.07 24.73 -1.77
N VAL A 74 15.88 24.54 -1.19
CA VAL A 74 15.27 23.22 -1.01
C VAL A 74 15.04 22.57 -2.36
N GLU A 75 14.39 23.28 -3.28
CA GLU A 75 14.12 22.79 -4.63
C GLU A 75 15.41 22.45 -5.38
N GLY A 76 16.41 23.32 -5.32
CA GLY A 76 17.73 23.09 -5.92
C GLY A 76 18.40 21.82 -5.39
N LEU A 77 18.40 21.62 -4.07
CA LEU A 77 18.99 20.43 -3.45
C LEU A 77 18.23 19.15 -3.83
N VAL A 78 16.89 19.19 -3.85
CA VAL A 78 16.07 18.03 -4.24
C VAL A 78 16.29 17.68 -5.70
N ILE A 79 16.36 18.67 -6.58
CA ILE A 79 16.68 18.49 -8.00
C ILE A 79 18.06 17.85 -8.13
N GLU A 80 19.09 18.41 -7.50
CA GLU A 80 20.45 17.88 -7.57
C GLU A 80 20.54 16.44 -7.02
N SER A 81 19.87 16.17 -5.90
CA SER A 81 19.80 14.84 -5.29
C SER A 81 19.09 13.83 -6.19
N THR A 82 18.08 14.28 -6.95
CA THR A 82 17.39 13.47 -7.96
C THR A 82 18.30 13.18 -9.15
N TYR A 83 19.04 14.18 -9.64
CA TYR A 83 20.04 14.00 -10.70
C TYR A 83 21.15 13.01 -10.29
N LYS A 84 21.59 13.07 -9.03
CA LYS A 84 22.56 12.12 -8.45
C LYS A 84 21.96 10.74 -8.15
N LYS A 85 20.67 10.53 -8.40
CA LYS A 85 19.92 9.28 -8.11
C LYS A 85 19.93 8.86 -6.64
N LEU A 86 20.07 9.83 -5.73
CA LEU A 86 19.98 9.58 -4.29
C LEU A 86 18.51 9.44 -3.85
N ILE A 87 17.64 10.24 -4.48
CA ILE A 87 16.20 10.22 -4.23
C ILE A 87 15.43 10.25 -5.54
N SER A 88 14.20 9.76 -5.50
CA SER A 88 13.18 9.99 -6.52
C SER A 88 12.02 10.71 -5.85
N ALA A 89 11.82 11.97 -6.19
CA ALA A 89 10.85 12.84 -5.53
C ALA A 89 10.06 13.67 -6.52
N LYS A 90 8.87 14.11 -6.11
CA LYS A 90 8.05 15.12 -6.80
C LYS A 90 7.96 16.36 -5.92
N LEU A 91 8.13 17.52 -6.53
CA LEU A 91 8.01 18.81 -5.86
C LEU A 91 6.58 19.34 -6.01
N ASP A 92 5.88 19.55 -4.90
CA ASP A 92 4.61 20.27 -4.87
C ASP A 92 4.82 21.66 -4.24
N GLN A 93 5.08 22.64 -5.11
CA GLN A 93 5.33 24.02 -4.70
C GLN A 93 4.08 24.71 -4.13
N LYS A 94 2.87 24.27 -4.50
CA LYS A 94 1.61 24.86 -3.98
C LYS A 94 1.38 24.45 -2.53
N ARG A 95 1.60 23.17 -2.22
CA ARG A 95 1.48 22.63 -0.86
C ARG A 95 2.72 22.85 -0.01
N ARG A 96 3.84 23.29 -0.61
CA ARG A 96 5.16 23.41 0.04
C ARG A 96 5.62 22.06 0.61
N VAL A 97 5.45 20.99 -0.16
CA VAL A 97 5.80 19.62 0.23
C VAL A 97 6.61 18.93 -0.87
N VAL A 98 7.59 18.13 -0.46
CA VAL A 98 8.32 17.19 -1.31
C VAL A 98 7.77 15.79 -1.07
N GLU A 99 7.23 15.17 -2.12
CA GLU A 99 6.74 13.80 -2.09
C GLU A 99 7.85 12.84 -2.51
N ILE A 100 8.29 11.98 -1.60
CA ILE A 100 9.36 11.01 -1.81
C ILE A 100 8.76 9.69 -2.28
N ASN A 101 9.16 9.25 -3.47
CA ASN A 101 8.79 7.94 -4.02
C ASN A 101 9.83 6.87 -3.66
N HIS A 102 11.12 7.22 -3.77
CA HIS A 102 12.22 6.31 -3.51
C HIS A 102 13.40 7.08 -2.91
N VAL A 103 14.18 6.40 -2.09
CA VAL A 103 15.36 6.94 -1.41
C VAL A 103 16.39 5.82 -1.29
N ILE A 104 17.66 6.14 -1.51
CA ILE A 104 18.74 5.19 -1.27
C ILE A 104 18.97 5.01 0.23
N GLY A 105 19.41 3.82 0.65
CA GLY A 105 19.95 3.64 2.00
C GLY A 105 21.30 4.35 2.12
N ARG A 106 21.54 5.03 3.25
CA ARG A 106 22.80 5.72 3.55
C ARG A 106 23.83 4.72 4.09
N ASP A 107 23.80 4.46 5.39
CA ASP A 107 24.61 3.48 6.09
C ASP A 107 23.78 2.92 7.25
N VAL A 108 24.06 1.68 7.64
CA VAL A 108 23.32 0.95 8.67
C VAL A 108 24.27 0.63 9.80
N ARG A 109 23.87 0.88 11.04
CA ARG A 109 24.62 0.43 12.21
C ARG A 109 24.22 -0.97 12.62
N ARG A 110 25.04 -1.61 13.45
CA ARG A 110 24.72 -2.95 13.92
C ARG A 110 23.47 -2.95 14.79
N GLU A 111 23.27 -1.89 15.58
CA GLU A 111 22.07 -1.68 16.39
C GLU A 111 20.79 -1.53 15.55
N ASP A 112 20.87 -0.93 14.36
CA ASP A 112 19.70 -0.71 13.49
C ASP A 112 19.18 -2.01 12.84
N LEU A 113 19.97 -3.10 12.87
CA LEU A 113 19.60 -4.38 12.24
C LEU A 113 18.39 -5.03 12.92
N GLU A 114 18.28 -4.89 14.24
CA GLU A 114 17.15 -5.43 15.00
C GLU A 114 15.85 -4.68 14.65
N ASP A 115 15.93 -3.36 14.50
CA ASP A 115 14.80 -2.54 14.06
C ASP A 115 14.37 -2.88 12.62
N ILE A 116 15.32 -3.12 11.72
CA ILE A 116 15.03 -3.53 10.34
C ILE A 116 14.35 -4.90 10.34
N TYR A 117 14.85 -5.86 11.11
CA TYR A 117 14.25 -7.19 11.24
C TYR A 117 12.81 -7.10 11.75
N SER A 118 12.59 -6.36 12.84
CA SER A 118 11.28 -6.18 13.46
C SER A 118 10.27 -5.55 12.50
N LYS A 119 10.69 -4.57 11.69
CA LYS A 119 9.83 -3.95 10.67
C LYS A 119 9.46 -4.92 9.54
N LEU A 120 10.38 -5.79 9.13
CA LEU A 120 10.12 -6.81 8.11
C LEU A 120 9.19 -7.90 8.63
N GLU A 121 9.36 -8.32 9.88
CA GLU A 121 8.48 -9.29 10.55
C GLU A 121 7.06 -8.74 10.66
N LEU A 122 6.89 -7.50 11.16
CA LEU A 122 5.59 -6.84 11.23
C LEU A 122 4.93 -6.71 9.84
N TRP A 123 5.71 -6.44 8.80
CA TRP A 123 5.18 -6.37 7.45
C TRP A 123 4.75 -7.75 6.92
N ALA A 124 5.48 -8.82 7.25
CA ALA A 124 5.10 -10.18 6.91
C ALA A 124 3.81 -10.60 7.63
N GLU A 125 3.70 -10.33 8.93
CA GLU A 125 2.49 -10.59 9.72
C GLU A 125 1.28 -9.84 9.15
N ALA A 126 1.43 -8.56 8.80
CA ALA A 126 0.37 -7.78 8.18
C ALA A 126 -0.06 -8.35 6.80
N CYS A 127 0.87 -8.92 6.03
CA CYS A 127 0.54 -9.61 4.78
C CYS A 127 -0.22 -10.91 5.03
N ASP A 128 0.18 -11.69 6.04
CA ASP A 128 -0.49 -12.93 6.42
C ASP A 128 -1.91 -12.66 6.96
N GLU A 129 -2.09 -11.60 7.75
CA GLU A 129 -3.40 -11.15 8.23
C GLU A 129 -4.30 -10.75 7.06
N ALA A 130 -3.81 -9.90 6.13
CA ALA A 130 -4.58 -9.49 4.97
C ALA A 130 -4.96 -10.67 4.05
N LEU A 131 -4.06 -11.65 3.89
CA LEU A 131 -4.36 -12.88 3.15
C LEU A 131 -5.40 -13.74 3.87
N GLY A 132 -5.31 -13.83 5.19
CA GLY A 132 -6.30 -14.50 6.04
C GLY A 132 -7.68 -13.88 5.89
N ASP A 133 -7.78 -12.56 6.01
CA ASP A 133 -9.03 -11.80 5.83
C ASP A 133 -9.64 -12.07 4.45
N ILE A 134 -8.85 -12.00 3.38
CA ILE A 134 -9.31 -12.31 2.02
C ILE A 134 -9.82 -13.75 1.93
N SER A 135 -9.15 -14.73 2.54
CA SER A 135 -9.59 -16.12 2.54
C SER A 135 -10.94 -16.27 3.26
N THR A 136 -11.11 -15.63 4.41
CA THR A 136 -12.38 -15.69 5.16
C THR A 136 -13.53 -15.01 4.43
N GLU A 137 -13.26 -13.91 3.71
CA GLU A 137 -14.24 -13.23 2.88
C GLU A 137 -14.66 -14.10 1.69
N ILE A 138 -13.72 -14.82 1.06
CA ILE A 138 -14.00 -15.78 -0.01
C ILE A 138 -14.90 -16.91 0.51
N ASP A 139 -14.58 -17.50 1.66
CA ASP A 139 -15.37 -18.57 2.25
C ASP A 139 -16.78 -18.10 2.62
N THR A 140 -16.89 -16.90 3.17
CA THR A 140 -18.18 -16.28 3.50
C THR A 140 -19.02 -16.02 2.25
N ALA A 141 -18.42 -15.49 1.18
CA ALA A 141 -19.09 -15.28 -0.09
C ALA A 141 -19.57 -16.60 -0.73
N ASN A 142 -18.74 -17.65 -0.69
CA ASN A 142 -19.07 -18.98 -1.21
C ASN A 142 -20.21 -19.64 -0.41
N ASN A 143 -20.18 -19.53 0.92
CA ASN A 143 -21.22 -20.04 1.81
C ASN A 143 -22.54 -19.30 1.56
N ASN A 144 -22.51 -17.98 1.41
CA ASN A 144 -23.71 -17.19 1.10
C ASN A 144 -24.27 -17.53 -0.29
N ALA A 145 -23.43 -17.72 -1.29
CA ALA A 145 -23.85 -18.10 -2.64
C ALA A 145 -24.50 -19.50 -2.66
N SER A 146 -23.93 -20.47 -1.96
CA SER A 146 -24.48 -21.83 -1.85
C SER A 146 -25.77 -21.87 -1.02
N ALA A 147 -25.85 -21.10 0.07
CA ALA A 147 -27.08 -20.95 0.87
C ALA A 147 -28.20 -20.33 0.04
N LYS A 148 -27.92 -19.26 -0.71
CA LYS A 148 -28.89 -18.63 -1.60
C LYS A 148 -29.37 -19.60 -2.68
N LYS A 149 -28.46 -20.33 -3.32
CA LYS A 149 -28.82 -21.34 -4.34
C LYS A 149 -29.73 -22.43 -3.76
N THR A 150 -29.47 -22.87 -2.53
CA THR A 150 -30.32 -23.85 -1.84
C THR A 150 -31.71 -23.28 -1.55
N LEU A 151 -31.79 -22.05 -1.04
CA LEU A 151 -33.07 -21.36 -0.79
C LEU A 151 -33.87 -21.16 -2.08
N ASP A 152 -33.22 -20.72 -3.16
CA ASP A 152 -33.86 -20.53 -4.47
C ASP A 152 -34.39 -21.87 -5.02
N PHE A 153 -33.63 -22.96 -4.83
CA PHE A 153 -34.06 -24.31 -5.20
C PHE A 153 -35.27 -24.79 -4.38
N GLU A 154 -35.25 -24.60 -3.06
CA GLU A 154 -36.37 -24.94 -2.17
C GLU A 154 -37.63 -24.12 -2.49
N PHE A 155 -37.46 -22.81 -2.73
CA PHE A 155 -38.56 -21.92 -3.14
C PHE A 155 -39.19 -22.38 -4.46
N THR A 156 -38.36 -22.69 -5.46
CA THR A 156 -38.83 -23.19 -6.77
C THR A 156 -39.57 -24.50 -6.62
N LYS A 157 -39.03 -25.44 -5.82
CA LYS A 157 -39.66 -26.74 -5.55
C LYS A 157 -41.01 -26.58 -4.85
N ALA A 158 -41.09 -25.71 -3.83
CA ALA A 158 -42.34 -25.42 -3.12
C ALA A 158 -43.38 -24.77 -4.05
N GLN A 159 -42.96 -23.84 -4.91
CA GLN A 159 -43.84 -23.22 -5.90
C GLN A 159 -44.39 -24.26 -6.90
N GLN A 160 -43.57 -25.21 -7.33
CA GLN A 160 -44.01 -26.29 -8.20
C GLN A 160 -45.01 -27.24 -7.52
N ALA A 161 -44.76 -27.60 -6.25
CA ALA A 161 -45.67 -28.44 -5.47
C ALA A 161 -47.07 -27.79 -5.30
N LEU A 162 -47.12 -26.51 -4.92
CA LEU A 162 -48.37 -25.75 -4.82
C LEU A 162 -49.12 -25.67 -6.15
N ARG A 163 -48.40 -25.48 -7.27
CA ARG A 163 -49.00 -25.49 -8.61
C ARG A 163 -49.60 -26.86 -8.96
N THR A 164 -48.94 -27.96 -8.58
CA THR A 164 -49.48 -29.31 -8.82
C THR A 164 -50.71 -29.62 -7.97
N GLU A 165 -50.75 -29.18 -6.71
CA GLU A 165 -51.93 -29.36 -5.83
C GLU A 165 -53.15 -28.61 -6.38
N HIS A 166 -52.99 -27.33 -6.74
CA HIS A 166 -54.07 -26.54 -7.35
C HIS A 166 -54.54 -27.11 -8.71
N ALA A 167 -53.64 -27.72 -9.49
CA ALA A 167 -54.01 -28.39 -10.72
C ALA A 167 -54.84 -29.67 -10.48
N THR A 168 -54.62 -30.37 -9.36
CA THR A 168 -55.43 -31.55 -8.98
C THR A 168 -56.82 -31.19 -8.45
N GLU A 169 -56.97 -30.08 -7.73
CA GLU A 169 -58.28 -29.60 -7.27
C GLU A 169 -59.17 -29.15 -8.44
N PHE A 170 -58.60 -28.51 -9.48
CA PHE A 170 -59.36 -28.05 -10.65
C PHE A 170 -59.88 -29.20 -11.55
N VAL A 171 -59.32 -30.41 -11.44
CA VAL A 171 -59.79 -31.60 -12.20
C VAL A 171 -60.99 -32.28 -11.54
N SER A 172 -61.30 -31.97 -10.27
CA SER A 172 -62.43 -32.58 -9.54
C SER A 172 -63.76 -31.81 -9.70
N GLY A 173 -63.74 -30.60 -10.24
CA GLY A 173 -64.92 -29.76 -10.51
C GLY A 173 -65.35 -29.78 -11.98
N SER A 174 -66.27 -30.69 -12.31
CA SER A 174 -67.20 -30.65 -13.46
C SER A 174 -66.70 -30.23 -14.86
N GLY A 175 -66.77 -31.16 -15.82
CA GLY A 175 -67.19 -30.85 -17.18
C GLY A 175 -66.09 -30.77 -18.25
N SER A 176 -66.08 -31.79 -19.11
CA SER A 176 -65.35 -31.89 -20.38
C SER A 176 -65.27 -30.58 -21.17
N LEU A 177 -64.05 -30.07 -21.39
CA LEU A 177 -63.67 -29.22 -22.53
C LEU A 177 -62.20 -29.49 -22.84
N ALA A 178 -61.92 -29.70 -24.13
CA ALA A 178 -60.69 -30.26 -24.67
C ALA A 178 -59.41 -29.59 -24.13
N ARG A 179 -58.53 -30.42 -23.55
CA ARG A 179 -57.15 -30.07 -23.23
C ARG A 179 -56.40 -29.73 -24.51
N ASN A 180 -56.03 -28.46 -24.67
CA ASN A 180 -55.04 -28.04 -25.65
C ASN A 180 -53.70 -27.92 -24.89
N ASP A 181 -52.89 -28.99 -24.89
CA ASP A 181 -51.59 -29.11 -24.22
C ASP A 181 -50.48 -28.25 -24.87
N SER A 182 -50.81 -27.07 -25.40
CA SER A 182 -49.92 -26.28 -26.25
C SER A 182 -49.66 -24.86 -25.73
N GLN A 183 -49.91 -24.57 -24.44
CA GLN A 183 -49.70 -23.21 -23.89
C GLN A 183 -48.54 -23.07 -22.90
N PHE A 184 -47.87 -24.15 -22.51
CA PHE A 184 -46.85 -24.08 -21.44
C PHE A 184 -45.52 -24.76 -21.77
N LEU A 185 -45.21 -24.90 -23.06
CA LEU A 185 -43.82 -24.94 -23.52
C LEU A 185 -43.45 -23.51 -23.94
N SER A 186 -43.30 -22.60 -22.97
CA SER A 186 -42.79 -21.27 -23.30
C SER A 186 -41.33 -21.43 -23.70
N ASN A 187 -41.01 -21.17 -24.98
CA ASN A 187 -39.65 -21.18 -25.53
C ASN A 187 -38.69 -20.24 -24.77
N GLU A 188 -39.20 -19.35 -23.91
CA GLU A 188 -38.40 -18.54 -22.99
C GLU A 188 -37.70 -19.38 -21.93
N TYR A 189 -38.36 -20.37 -21.33
CA TYR A 189 -37.76 -21.22 -20.29
C TYR A 189 -36.64 -22.11 -20.86
N GLN A 190 -36.82 -22.65 -22.08
CA GLN A 190 -35.79 -23.46 -22.74
C GLN A 190 -34.58 -22.62 -23.20
N ARG A 191 -34.76 -21.31 -23.43
CA ARG A 191 -33.64 -20.41 -23.77
C ARG A 191 -32.81 -20.03 -22.56
N GLU A 192 -33.37 -19.99 -21.35
CA GLU A 192 -32.62 -19.71 -20.14
C GLU A 192 -31.71 -20.87 -19.74
N GLU A 193 -32.18 -22.12 -19.83
CA GLU A 193 -31.34 -23.30 -19.52
C GLU A 193 -30.15 -23.46 -20.47
N GLN A 194 -30.32 -23.15 -21.76
CA GLN A 194 -29.23 -23.21 -22.75
C GLN A 194 -28.20 -22.08 -22.57
N ARG A 195 -28.56 -20.99 -21.89
CA ARG A 195 -27.68 -19.85 -21.65
C ARG A 195 -26.81 -20.04 -20.40
N THR A 196 -27.23 -20.88 -19.47
CA THR A 196 -26.50 -21.22 -18.24
C THR A 196 -25.59 -22.44 -18.35
N GLY A 197 -25.69 -23.22 -19.44
CA GLY A 197 -24.90 -24.45 -19.66
C GLY A 197 -23.66 -24.29 -20.55
N GLY A 198 -23.26 -23.06 -20.89
CA GLY A 198 -22.20 -22.80 -21.87
C GLY A 198 -21.15 -21.80 -21.40
N THR A 199 -20.43 -22.13 -20.34
CA THR A 199 -19.07 -21.65 -20.01
C THR A 199 -18.38 -22.66 -19.13
#